data_AF-A0A7Y8H9T9-F1
#
_entry.id   AF-A0A7Y8H9T9-F1
#
_cell.length_a   1.000
_cell.length_b   1.000
_cell.length_c   1.000
_cell.angle_alpha   90.00
_cell.angle_beta   90.00
_cell.angle_gamma   90.00
#
_symmetry.space_group_name_H-M   'P 1'
#
loop_
_entity.id
_entity.type
_entity.pdbx_description
1 polymer ?
#
loop_
_entity_poly.entity_id
_entity_poly.type
_entity_poly.pdbx_seq_one_letter_code
_entity_poly.pdbx_strand_id
1 'polypeptide(L)'
;MSEIWVALYIFILSGFTGFEVISRVPVILHTPLMSGTNFIHGIVLVGAMVVMGRAETTTELLIGALGVWLGALNVVGGFAVTDRMLEMFKKGK
;
A
#
# COMPACT_ATOMS: atom_id res chain seq x y z
N MET A 1 4.98 28.14 7.20
CA MET A 1 3.92 27.51 6.39
C MET A 1 3.09 26.66 7.33
N SER A 2 1.75 26.76 7.35
CA SER A 2 0.94 25.87 8.22
C SER A 2 1.01 24.43 7.72
N GLU A 3 0.85 23.46 8.63
CA GLU A 3 0.96 22.03 8.34
C GLU A 3 0.02 21.58 7.21
N ILE A 4 -1.17 22.18 7.11
CA ILE A 4 -2.13 21.90 6.05
C ILE A 4 -1.59 22.24 4.66
N TRP A 5 -0.83 23.35 4.51
CA TRP A 5 -0.23 23.70 3.22
C TRP A 5 0.82 22.67 2.83
N VAL A 6 1.67 22.24 3.78
CA VAL A 6 2.69 21.21 3.54
C VAL A 6 2.04 19.89 3.13
N ALA A 7 0.97 19.47 3.80
CA ALA A 7 0.23 18.26 3.45
C ALA A 7 -0.40 18.34 2.05
N LEU A 8 -0.96 19.49 1.68
CA LEU A 8 -1.49 19.71 0.33
C LEU A 8 -0.38 19.66 -0.74
N TYR A 9 0.78 20.24 -0.47
CA TYR A 9 1.94 20.12 -1.37
C TYR A 9 2.35 18.66 -1.56
N ILE A 10 2.45 17.89 -0.47
CA ILE A 10 2.80 16.45 -0.53
C ILE A 10 1.74 15.67 -1.31
N PHE A 11 0.45 15.92 -1.05
CA PHE A 11 -0.65 15.25 -1.72
C PHE A 11 -0.64 15.50 -3.24
N ILE A 12 -0.53 16.78 -3.65
CA ILE A 12 -0.52 17.15 -5.07
C ILE A 12 0.72 16.58 -5.75
N LEU A 13 1.92 16.81 -5.20
CA LEU A 13 3.17 16.36 -5.83
C LEU A 13 3.29 14.84 -5.89
N SER A 14 2.80 14.12 -4.87
CA SER A 14 2.79 12.64 -4.90
C SER A 14 1.83 12.10 -5.96
N GLY A 15 0.65 12.72 -6.15
CA GLY A 15 -0.28 12.38 -7.23
C GLY A 15 0.33 12.57 -8.62
N PHE A 16 0.97 13.73 -8.87
CA PHE A 16 1.68 13.98 -10.13
C PHE A 16 2.83 12.99 -10.36
N THR A 17 3.60 12.69 -9.31
CA THR A 17 4.72 11.74 -9.39
C THR A 17 4.20 10.34 -9.73
N GLY A 18 3.11 9.89 -9.10
CA GLY A 18 2.50 8.60 -9.39
C GLY A 18 2.01 8.48 -10.84
N PHE A 19 1.38 9.53 -11.37
CA PHE A 19 0.96 9.58 -12.77
C PHE A 19 2.15 9.44 -13.73
N GLU A 20 3.16 10.29 -13.58
CA GLU A 20 4.33 10.31 -14.47
C GLU A 20 5.10 8.98 -14.46
N VAL A 21 5.22 8.33 -13.30
CA VAL A 21 5.88 7.03 -13.16
C VAL A 21 5.10 5.93 -13.89
N ILE A 22 3.76 5.90 -13.77
CA ILE A 22 2.92 4.85 -14.35
C ILE A 22 2.77 5.02 -15.87
N SER A 23 2.74 6.26 -16.38
CA SER A 23 2.56 6.55 -17.82
C SER A 23 3.61 5.95 -18.73
N ARG A 24 4.76 5.52 -18.19
CA ARG A 24 5.91 5.01 -18.95
C ARG A 24 6.11 3.49 -18.80
N VAL A 25 5.20 2.78 -18.15
CA VAL A 25 5.32 1.34 -17.89
C VAL A 25 4.91 0.52 -19.14
N PRO A 26 5.73 -0.44 -19.61
CA PRO A 26 5.37 -1.30 -20.74
C PRO A 26 4.21 -2.24 -20.41
N VAL A 27 3.44 -2.63 -21.44
CA VAL A 27 2.19 -3.42 -21.28
C VAL A 27 2.38 -4.72 -20.51
N ILE A 28 3.52 -5.39 -20.70
CA ILE A 28 3.88 -6.65 -20.03
C ILE A 28 3.93 -6.52 -18.48
N LEU A 29 4.10 -5.30 -17.96
CA LEU A 29 4.18 -5.03 -16.54
C LEU A 29 2.86 -4.54 -15.93
N HIS A 30 1.76 -4.37 -16.68
CA HIS A 30 0.52 -3.85 -16.08
C HIS A 30 -0.06 -4.74 -14.97
N THR A 31 -0.05 -6.07 -15.15
CA THR A 31 -0.54 -6.99 -14.11
C THR A 31 0.42 -7.09 -12.91
N PRO A 32 1.75 -7.25 -13.09
CA PRO A 32 2.69 -7.11 -11.98
C PRO A 32 2.61 -5.76 -11.27
N LEU A 33 2.41 -4.66 -12.01
CA LEU A 33 2.23 -3.31 -11.47
C LEU A 33 0.95 -3.22 -10.64
N MET A 34 -0.17 -3.75 -11.13
CA MET A 34 -1.43 -3.81 -10.39
C MET A 34 -1.27 -4.57 -9.08
N SER A 35 -0.57 -5.72 -9.09
CA SER A 35 -0.26 -6.48 -7.87
C SER A 35 0.67 -5.69 -6.94
N GLY A 36 1.71 -5.04 -7.48
CA GLY A 36 2.67 -4.26 -6.71
C GLY A 36 2.06 -3.03 -6.05
N THR A 37 1.20 -2.28 -6.75
CA THR A 37 0.45 -1.18 -6.15
C THR A 37 -0.56 -1.67 -5.12
N ASN A 38 -1.11 -2.89 -5.30
CA ASN A 38 -1.95 -3.54 -4.29
C ASN A 38 -1.21 -3.87 -2.99
N PHE A 39 0.08 -4.24 -3.08
CA PHE A 39 0.94 -4.43 -1.92
C PHE A 39 1.30 -3.10 -1.23
N ILE A 40 1.62 -2.05 -2.00
CA ILE A 40 2.05 -0.75 -1.46
C ILE A 40 0.95 -0.07 -0.65
N HIS A 41 -0.31 -0.09 -1.13
CA HIS A 41 -1.42 0.53 -0.37
C HIS A 41 -1.76 -0.24 0.92
N GLY A 42 -1.19 -1.43 1.11
CA GLY A 42 -1.18 -2.18 2.36
C GLY A 42 -0.59 -1.41 3.55
N ILE A 43 0.03 -0.24 3.32
CA ILE A 43 0.39 0.73 4.37
C ILE A 43 -0.78 1.10 5.30
N VAL A 44 -2.03 0.85 4.88
CA VAL A 44 -3.23 0.91 5.76
C VAL A 44 -3.05 0.13 7.06
N LEU A 45 -2.23 -0.93 7.07
CA LEU A 45 -1.85 -1.69 8.26
C LEU A 45 -1.28 -0.78 9.36
N VAL A 46 -0.42 0.18 9.02
CA VAL A 46 0.17 1.11 10.00
C VAL A 46 -0.91 1.98 10.64
N GLY A 47 -1.86 2.46 9.83
CA GLY A 47 -3.02 3.19 10.34
C GLY A 47 -3.86 2.35 11.29
N ALA A 48 -4.15 1.10 10.92
CA ALA A 48 -4.90 0.18 11.77
C ALA A 48 -4.17 -0.14 13.09
N MET A 49 -2.85 -0.30 13.07
CA MET A 49 -2.03 -0.50 14.28
C MET A 49 -2.11 0.71 15.21
N VAL A 50 -2.05 1.93 14.67
CA VAL A 50 -2.19 3.17 15.46
C VAL A 50 -3.58 3.28 16.06
N VAL A 51 -4.63 2.94 15.31
CA VAL A 51 -6.03 2.94 15.82
C VAL A 51 -6.22 1.90 16.91
N MET A 52 -5.77 0.66 16.69
CA MET A 52 -5.83 -0.39 17.70
C MET A 52 -5.05 -0.01 18.97
N GLY A 53 -3.84 0.54 18.82
CA GLY A 53 -2.99 0.94 19.94
C GLY A 53 -3.54 2.11 20.77
N ARG A 54 -4.59 2.79 20.28
CA ARG A 54 -5.30 3.87 20.96
C ARG A 54 -6.72 3.49 21.37
N ALA A 55 -7.11 2.23 21.22
CA ALA A 55 -8.44 1.77 21.60
C ALA A 55 -8.65 1.83 23.12
N GLU A 56 -9.76 2.44 23.54
CA GLU A 56 -10.16 2.54 24.95
C GLU A 56 -11.31 1.58 25.27
N THR A 57 -12.13 1.22 24.27
CA THR A 57 -13.25 0.29 24.43
C THR A 57 -12.98 -1.07 23.78
N THR A 58 -13.65 -2.11 24.28
CA THR A 58 -13.58 -3.46 23.69
C THR A 58 -13.99 -3.46 22.21
N THR A 59 -14.98 -2.63 21.84
CA THR A 59 -15.45 -2.51 20.46
C THR A 59 -14.38 -1.90 19.55
N GLU A 60 -13.73 -0.81 19.99
CA GLU A 60 -12.61 -0.20 19.25
C GLU A 60 -11.44 -1.17 19.10
N LEU A 61 -11.14 -1.93 20.15
CA LEU A 61 -10.08 -2.93 20.11
C LEU A 61 -10.38 -4.03 19.09
N LEU A 62 -11.62 -4.53 19.05
CA LEU A 62 -12.05 -5.54 18.08
C LEU A 62 -12.01 -5.02 16.64
N ILE A 63 -12.47 -3.79 16.40
CA ILE A 63 -12.41 -3.16 15.08
C ILE A 63 -10.96 -2.93 14.66
N GLY A 64 -10.12 -2.43 15.57
CA GLY A 64 -8.68 -2.27 15.33
C GLY A 64 -7.98 -3.60 15.05
N ALA A 65 -8.32 -4.66 15.77
CA ALA A 65 -7.84 -6.03 15.53
C ALA A 65 -8.21 -6.58 14.17
N LEU A 66 -9.45 -6.40 13.75
CA LEU A 66 -9.89 -6.76 12.40
C LEU A 66 -9.15 -5.93 11.34
N GLY A 67 -8.97 -4.63 11.57
CA GLY A 67 -8.22 -3.76 10.66
C GLY A 67 -6.76 -4.18 10.48
N VAL A 68 -6.07 -4.50 11.59
CA VAL A 68 -4.70 -5.00 11.56
C VAL A 68 -4.62 -6.34 10.85
N TRP A 69 -5.56 -7.26 11.14
CA TRP A 69 -5.60 -8.57 10.48
C TRP A 69 -5.80 -8.46 8.97
N LEU A 70 -6.76 -7.64 8.52
CA LEU A 70 -7.01 -7.38 7.10
C LEU A 70 -5.83 -6.67 6.42
N GLY A 71 -5.23 -5.68 7.09
CA GLY A 71 -4.04 -4.99 6.59
C GLY A 71 -2.85 -5.93 6.42
N ALA A 72 -2.62 -6.82 7.39
CA ALA A 72 -1.56 -7.82 7.33
C ALA A 72 -1.79 -8.80 6.17
N LEU A 73 -3.03 -9.28 5.97
CA LEU A 73 -3.36 -10.14 4.83
C LEU A 73 -3.11 -9.45 3.49
N ASN A 74 -3.45 -8.16 3.36
CA ASN A 74 -3.20 -7.40 2.15
C ASN A 74 -1.70 -7.27 1.85
N VAL A 75 -0.88 -6.90 2.85
CA VAL A 75 0.57 -6.76 2.69
C VAL A 75 1.23 -8.10 2.36
N VAL A 76 0.94 -9.15 3.11
CA VAL A 76 1.56 -10.48 2.91
C VAL A 76 1.12 -11.10 1.59
N GLY A 77 -0.19 -11.08 1.30
CA GLY A 77 -0.73 -11.62 0.05
C GLY A 77 -0.26 -10.82 -1.17
N GLY A 78 -0.29 -9.49 -1.09
CA GLY A 78 0.19 -8.61 -2.14
C GLY A 78 1.67 -8.81 -2.45
N PHE A 79 2.52 -8.93 -1.42
CA PHE A 79 3.95 -9.19 -1.60
C PHE A 79 4.17 -10.55 -2.28
N ALA A 80 3.58 -11.62 -1.75
CA ALA A 80 3.77 -12.98 -2.26
C ALA A 80 3.33 -13.13 -3.73
N VAL A 81 2.21 -12.51 -4.11
CA VAL A 81 1.72 -12.52 -5.49
C VAL A 81 2.64 -11.70 -6.40
N THR A 82 3.05 -10.52 -5.95
CA THR A 82 3.92 -9.62 -6.74
C THR A 82 5.29 -10.26 -6.99
N ASP A 83 5.90 -10.86 -5.97
CA ASP A 83 7.20 -11.53 -6.10
C ASP A 83 7.13 -12.66 -7.14
N ARG A 84 6.11 -13.52 -7.05
CA ARG A 84 5.88 -14.61 -8.00
C ARG A 84 5.62 -14.12 -9.43
N MET A 85 4.98 -12.96 -9.59
CA MET A 85 4.80 -12.34 -10.89
C MET A 85 6.12 -11.79 -11.45
N LEU A 86 6.95 -11.17 -10.61
CA LEU A 86 8.24 -10.60 -11.02
C LEU A 86 9.29 -11.67 -11.30
N GLU A 87 9.17 -12.87 -10.72
CA GLU A 87 9.99 -14.02 -11.06
C GLU A 87 9.95 -14.38 -12.55
N MET A 88 8.82 -14.14 -13.23
CA MET A 88 8.67 -14.40 -14.67
C MET A 88 9.62 -13.55 -15.55
N PHE A 89 10.19 -12.47 -15.00
CA PHE A 89 11.14 -11.59 -15.68
C PHE A 89 12.60 -11.87 -15.34
N LYS A 90 12.87 -12.72 -14.35
CA LYS A 90 14.23 -13.18 -14.06
C LYS A 90 14.65 -14.07 -15.23
N LYS A 91 15.75 -13.71 -15.91
CA LYS A 91 16.38 -14.64 -16.86
C LYS A 91 16.68 -15.93 -16.10
N GLY A 92 16.18 -17.05 -16.61
CA GLY A 92 16.47 -18.36 -16.04
C GLY A 92 17.98 -18.52 -15.82
N LYS A 93 18.36 -19.29 -14.80
CA LYS A 93 19.70 -19.88 -14.83
C LYS A 93 19.89 -20.62 -16.15
#